data_AF-X0X2F7-F1
#
_entry.id   AF-X0X2F7-F1
#
_cell.length_a   1.000
_cell.length_b   1.000
_cell.length_c   1.000
_cell.angle_alpha   90.00
_cell.angle_beta   90.00
_cell.angle_gamma   90.00
#
_symmetry.space_group_name_H-M   'P 1'
#
loop_
_entity.id
_entity.type
_entity.pdbx_description
1 polymer ?
#
loop_
_entity_poly.entity_id
_entity_poly.type
_entity_poly.pdbx_seq_one_letter_code
_entity_poly.pdbx_strand_id
1 'polypeptide(L)'
;RDIKGLYARARRGQITGFTGVDAPYEEPVNPEIVLKTVKVGPDSNARAIINYLEESGFLLPDGKNSISEENEQESEQVEVVSA
;
A
#
# COMPACT_ATOMS: atom_id res chain seq x y z
N ARG A 1 -14.98 15.07 -4.35
CA ARG A 1 -16.25 14.65 -3.68
C ARG A 1 -16.33 15.38 -2.34
N ASP A 2 -17.43 16.07 -2.01
CA ASP A 2 -17.61 16.78 -0.73
C ASP A 2 -18.61 16.04 0.19
N ILE A 3 -18.24 14.83 0.61
CA ILE A 3 -19.12 13.93 1.36
C ILE A 3 -19.53 14.54 2.71
N LYS A 4 -18.61 15.30 3.33
CA LYS A 4 -18.79 15.91 4.65
C LYS A 4 -19.23 17.39 4.58
N GLY A 5 -19.45 17.94 3.39
CA GLY A 5 -19.80 19.36 3.21
C GLY A 5 -18.70 20.36 3.61
N LEU A 6 -17.45 19.89 3.75
CA LEU A 6 -16.33 20.71 4.22
C LEU A 6 -15.91 21.74 3.19
N TYR A 7 -15.90 21.36 1.90
CA TYR A 7 -15.59 22.31 0.83
C TYR A 7 -16.66 23.40 0.72
N ALA A 8 -17.94 23.03 0.85
CA ALA A 8 -19.02 23.99 0.85
C ALA A 8 -18.93 24.98 2.02
N ARG A 9 -18.55 24.51 3.22
CA ARG A 9 -18.33 25.37 4.40
C ARG A 9 -17.12 26.29 4.23
N ALA A 10 -16.01 25.77 3.74
CA ALA A 10 -14.80 26.55 3.46
C ALA A 10 -15.07 27.66 2.43
N ARG A 11 -15.78 27.35 1.33
CA ARG A 11 -16.17 28.36 0.32
C ARG A 11 -17.11 29.45 0.85
N ARG A 12 -17.86 29.19 1.94
CA ARG A 12 -18.67 30.19 2.64
C ARG A 12 -17.89 30.96 3.72
N GLY A 13 -16.58 30.76 3.83
CA GLY A 13 -15.72 31.42 4.83
C GLY A 13 -15.89 30.90 6.25
N GLN A 14 -16.55 29.75 6.44
CA GLN A 14 -16.80 29.16 7.78
C GLN A 14 -15.62 28.33 8.31
N ILE A 15 -14.65 28.03 7.44
CA ILE A 15 -13.41 27.31 7.74
C ILE A 15 -12.30 28.05 7.00
N THR A 16 -11.26 28.45 7.73
CA THR A 16 -10.07 29.13 7.20
C THR A 16 -8.89 28.18 7.12
N GLY A 17 -7.93 28.45 6.24
CA GLY A 17 -6.75 27.62 6.05
C GLY A 17 -7.06 26.27 5.38
N PHE A 18 -8.12 26.20 4.58
CA PHE A 18 -8.58 24.99 3.93
C PHE A 18 -7.85 24.79 2.59
N THR A 19 -7.08 23.70 2.49
CA THR A 19 -6.30 23.36 1.30
C THR A 19 -7.19 23.20 0.06
N GLY A 20 -6.83 23.86 -1.03
CA GLY A 20 -7.62 23.87 -2.27
C GLY A 20 -8.78 24.88 -2.30
N VAL A 21 -8.90 25.73 -1.27
CA VAL A 21 -9.79 26.90 -1.27
C VAL A 21 -8.99 28.17 -0.99
N ASP A 22 -8.46 28.33 0.23
CA ASP A 22 -7.74 29.52 0.70
C ASP A 22 -6.30 29.20 1.16
N ALA A 23 -5.95 27.93 1.34
CA ALA A 23 -4.57 27.47 1.52
C ALA A 23 -4.07 26.69 0.28
N PRO A 24 -2.77 26.81 -0.08
CA PRO A 24 -2.18 26.05 -1.17
C PRO A 24 -2.04 24.56 -0.81
N TYR A 25 -1.99 23.72 -1.84
CA TYR A 25 -1.52 22.34 -1.73
C TYR A 25 -0.15 22.26 -2.40
N GLU A 26 0.84 21.74 -1.69
CA GLU A 26 2.18 21.53 -2.22
C GLU A 26 2.27 20.07 -2.70
N GLU A 27 2.36 19.89 -4.02
CA GLU A 27 2.52 18.56 -4.60
C GLU A 27 3.87 17.96 -4.16
N PRO A 28 3.92 16.65 -3.82
CA PRO A 28 5.17 16.00 -3.47
C PRO A 28 6.20 16.12 -4.59
N VAL A 29 7.43 16.53 -4.25
CA VAL A 29 8.50 16.72 -5.24
C VAL A 29 9.03 15.40 -5.78
N ASN A 30 9.14 14.38 -4.93
CA ASN A 30 9.63 13.05 -5.31
C ASN A 30 8.73 11.95 -4.71
N PRO A 31 7.52 11.76 -5.26
CA PRO A 31 6.64 10.68 -4.83
C PRO A 31 7.12 9.34 -5.39
N GLU A 32 7.01 8.29 -4.58
CA GLU A 32 7.28 6.91 -4.98
C GLU A 32 6.30 6.42 -6.06
N ILE A 33 5.03 6.85 -5.97
CA ILE A 33 3.98 6.52 -6.92
C ILE A 33 2.95 7.66 -7.03
N VAL A 34 2.43 7.91 -8.24
CA VAL A 34 1.38 8.91 -8.50
C VAL A 34 0.15 8.23 -9.10
N LEU A 35 -1.01 8.42 -8.48
CA LEU A 35 -2.27 7.78 -8.87
C LEU A 35 -3.26 8.80 -9.44
N LYS A 36 -4.00 8.43 -10.49
CA LYS A 36 -5.02 9.30 -11.12
C LYS A 36 -6.40 8.93 -10.58
N THR A 37 -7.01 9.81 -9.79
CA THR A 37 -8.28 9.51 -9.09
C THR A 37 -9.55 9.91 -9.86
N VAL A 38 -9.42 10.59 -11.01
CA VAL A 38 -10.56 11.06 -11.82
C VAL A 38 -10.96 10.04 -12.89
N LYS A 39 -9.98 9.38 -13.53
CA LYS A 39 -10.21 8.44 -14.66
C LYS A 39 -10.02 6.98 -14.28
N VAL A 40 -9.37 6.70 -13.15
CA VAL A 40 -9.08 5.35 -12.69
C VAL A 40 -9.86 5.09 -11.41
N GLY A 41 -10.51 3.92 -11.36
CA GLY A 41 -11.29 3.49 -10.21
C GLY A 41 -10.43 3.24 -8.98
N PRO A 42 -11.02 3.24 -7.78
CA PRO A 42 -10.30 2.97 -6.54
C PRO A 42 -9.64 1.59 -6.53
N ASP A 43 -10.33 0.54 -7.01
CA ASP A 43 -9.79 -0.84 -7.03
C ASP A 43 -8.55 -0.96 -7.92
N SER A 44 -8.57 -0.34 -9.11
CA SER A 44 -7.43 -0.35 -10.03
C SER A 44 -6.24 0.43 -9.46
N ASN A 45 -6.48 1.58 -8.82
CA ASN A 45 -5.43 2.33 -8.13
C ASN A 45 -4.87 1.55 -6.92
N ALA A 46 -5.73 0.85 -6.18
CA ALA A 46 -5.30 -0.01 -5.08
C ALA A 46 -4.40 -1.15 -5.58
N ARG A 47 -4.75 -1.78 -6.71
CA ARG A 47 -3.90 -2.81 -7.34
C ARG A 47 -2.55 -2.24 -7.78
N ALA A 48 -2.51 -1.01 -8.31
CA ALA A 48 -1.26 -0.35 -8.65
C ALA A 48 -0.34 -0.14 -7.43
N ILE A 49 -0.91 0.19 -6.26
CA ILE A 49 -0.15 0.28 -5.00
C ILE A 49 0.39 -1.09 -4.59
N ILE A 50 -0.43 -2.14 -4.64
CA ILE A 50 0.00 -3.50 -4.28
C ILE A 50 1.17 -3.93 -5.16
N ASN A 51 1.05 -3.77 -6.48
CA ASN A 51 2.11 -4.12 -7.42
C ASN A 51 3.41 -3.36 -7.12
N TYR A 52 3.33 -2.05 -6.84
CA TYR A 52 4.50 -1.25 -6.46
C TYR A 52 5.20 -1.80 -5.21
N LEU A 53 4.43 -2.21 -4.21
CA LEU A 53 4.97 -2.77 -2.97
C LEU A 53 5.58 -4.17 -3.19
N GLU A 54 5.00 -5.00 -4.05
CA GLU A 54 5.57 -6.30 -4.44
C GLU A 54 6.90 -6.12 -5.19
N GLU A 55 6.94 -5.24 -6.19
CA GLU A 55 8.14 -4.94 -6.98
C GLU A 55 9.26 -4.34 -6.12
N SER A 56 8.90 -3.53 -5.12
CA SER A 56 9.84 -2.94 -4.16
C SER A 56 10.29 -3.93 -3.08
N GLY A 57 9.74 -5.15 -3.04
CA GLY A 57 10.05 -6.17 -2.04
C GLY A 57 9.46 -5.94 -0.66
N PHE A 58 8.52 -4.99 -0.52
CA PHE A 58 7.79 -4.75 0.74
C PHE A 58 6.64 -5.72 0.96
N LEU A 59 6.13 -6.33 -0.12
CA LEU A 59 5.12 -7.38 -0.07
C LEU A 59 5.59 -8.61 -0.83
N LEU A 60 5.23 -9.79 -0.33
CA LEU A 60 5.36 -11.02 -1.09
C LEU A 60 4.21 -11.11 -2.09
N PRO A 61 4.46 -11.56 -3.33
CA PRO A 61 3.41 -11.71 -4.31
C PRO A 61 2.38 -12.74 -3.85
N ASP A 62 1.10 -12.43 -4.11
CA ASP A 62 -0.02 -13.32 -3.82
C ASP A 62 0.27 -14.75 -4.35
N GLY A 63 0.34 -15.72 -3.43
CA GLY A 63 0.71 -17.12 -3.73
C GLY A 63 2.00 -17.62 -3.07
N LYS A 64 2.81 -16.75 -2.45
CA LYS A 64 4.00 -17.15 -1.66
C LYS A 64 3.82 -17.08 -0.14
N ASN A 65 2.63 -16.72 0.34
CA ASN A 65 2.27 -16.76 1.77
C ASN A 65 1.90 -18.16 2.28
N SER A 66 1.99 -19.19 1.44
CA SER A 66 2.08 -20.56 1.94
C SER A 66 3.44 -20.73 2.57
N ILE A 67 3.47 -20.70 3.91
CA ILE A 67 4.59 -21.19 4.74
C ILE A 67 5.13 -22.44 4.06
N SER A 68 6.35 -22.36 3.55
CA SER A 68 7.09 -23.53 3.11
C SER A 68 7.35 -24.37 4.36
N GLU A 69 6.52 -25.39 4.58
CA GLU A 69 6.88 -26.51 5.44
C GLU A 69 8.01 -27.30 4.76
N GLU A 70 9.22 -26.76 4.84
CA GLU A 70 10.44 -27.47 4.56
C GLU A 70 11.38 -27.19 5.74
N ASN A 71 11.24 -27.98 6.81
CA ASN A 71 12.29 -28.23 7.79
C ASN A 71 11.89 -29.44 8.64
N GLU A 72 12.03 -30.64 8.07
CA GLU A 72 12.10 -31.89 8.85
C GLU A 72 12.79 -33.02 8.04
N GLN A 73 13.99 -32.76 7.54
CA GLN A 73 14.91 -33.83 7.09
C GLN A 73 16.36 -33.50 7.43
N GLU A 74 16.68 -33.29 8.71
CA GLU A 74 18.08 -33.37 9.17
C GLU A 74 18.21 -33.75 10.65
N SER A 75 17.70 -34.92 11.03
CA SER A 75 17.99 -35.64 12.29
C SER A 75 17.31 -37.02 12.20
N GLU A 76 17.90 -38.20 12.21
CA GLU A 76 19.22 -38.72 12.55
C GLU A 76 19.47 -39.94 11.63
N GLN A 77 20.30 -39.80 10.60
CA GLN A 77 21.03 -40.94 10.02
C GLN A 77 22.36 -41.07 10.77
N VAL A 78 22.33 -41.28 12.09
CA VAL A 78 23.53 -41.63 12.86
C VAL A 78 23.15 -42.56 14.02
N GLU A 79 22.79 -43.81 13.72
CA GLU A 79 23.10 -44.94 14.62
C GLU A 79 22.99 -46.30 13.90
N VAL A 80 23.94 -46.58 13.00
CA VAL A 80 24.22 -47.95 12.54
C VAL A 80 25.72 -48.21 12.65
N VAL A 81 26.25 -48.20 13.87
CA VAL A 81 27.51 -48.87 14.21
C VAL A 81 27.64 -49.06 15.72
N SER A 82 27.21 -50.23 16.24
CA SER A 82 28.06 -51.13 17.03
C SER A 82 27.27 -52.26 17.72
N ALA A 83 27.87 -53.46 17.62
CA ALA A 83 27.61 -54.73 18.32
C ALA A 83 26.39 -55.57 17.93
#